data_AF-A0A382F7A9-F1
#
_entry.id   AF-A0A382F7A9-F1
#
_cell.length_a   1.000
_cell.length_b   1.000
_cell.length_c   1.000
_cell.angle_alpha   90.00
_cell.angle_beta   90.00
_cell.angle_gamma   90.00
#
_symmetry.space_group_name_H-M   'P 1'
#
loop_
_entity.id
_entity.type
_entity.pdbx_description
1 polymer ?
#
loop_
_entity_poly.entity_id
_entity_poly.type
_entity_poly.pdbx_seq_one_letter_code
_entity_poly.pdbx_strand_id
1 'polypeptide(L)'
;MKIAVCVKQVPTLSAMRFDYKNKTVLRKDVQLEVNSFDVIALAKALDLKEEFGAEITAITLGTADATRALTFCFAMGIDHGILISDRAFAGSDTLATARALALVLRDREFDLILCGRNSSDAETGQVGPELAELLDIPHVSNVRALKFTPYKVSLIAERATDFGYEVVESLLPALITAVEGLSEERYPRRKEIEASSNRCYEIVDGQKLEGNLGSLGSEGSPTSVGEIRIIQTKRLGIVIEEPDSEKLGQIISDNLPDCKERSTTESYEDWTRFDRQPGREFWVLVEGVDGIITQPSMEILGEVRKLATQIGGYVSALMLKSPIGVEASTVIAYGADEVLYFDNKDAFPAGPVMTRALSSAIQERQPYALIASAVPDARDLLARSAARLGLGMTGDCIGLEIDEQGRLVHLKAGFGGNVVCPILSRTTPYLATLRPGMFSPINPKPVDIIKEEQLCHLENDSKIKLIEKFQQEDVHGRKLLEADIVIGVGKGLG
;
A
#
# COMPACT_ATOMS: atom_id res chain seq x y z
N MET A 1 27.84 -8.93 -4.65
CA MET A 1 26.53 -8.28 -4.50
C MET A 1 25.97 -8.71 -3.17
N LYS A 2 25.66 -7.77 -2.27
CA LYS A 2 25.01 -8.01 -0.97
C LYS A 2 23.53 -7.69 -1.09
N ILE A 3 22.68 -8.66 -0.75
CA ILE A 3 21.22 -8.53 -0.84
C ILE A 3 20.62 -8.66 0.56
N ALA A 4 19.79 -7.70 0.95
CA ALA A 4 18.92 -7.84 2.10
C ALA A 4 17.52 -8.26 1.67
N VAL A 5 16.90 -9.21 2.37
CA VAL A 5 15.50 -9.57 2.17
C VAL A 5 14.74 -9.33 3.46
N CYS A 6 13.83 -8.36 3.46
CA CYS A 6 12.94 -8.12 4.60
C CYS A 6 11.80 -9.12 4.56
N VAL A 7 11.70 -9.95 5.59
CA VAL A 7 10.68 -11.01 5.70
C VAL A 7 9.82 -10.80 6.93
N LYS A 8 8.52 -10.99 6.78
CA LYS A 8 7.54 -10.89 7.85
C LYS A 8 6.82 -12.23 8.04
N GLN A 9 6.72 -12.63 9.29
CA GLN A 9 5.84 -13.71 9.69
C GLN A 9 4.41 -13.18 9.85
N VAL A 10 3.45 -13.83 9.20
CA VAL A 10 2.03 -13.47 9.22
C VAL A 10 1.18 -14.65 9.66
N PRO A 11 0.02 -14.40 10.30
CA PRO A 11 -0.93 -15.46 10.60
C PRO A 11 -1.58 -16.00 9.32
N THR A 12 -1.70 -17.32 9.22
CA THR A 12 -2.46 -17.97 8.15
C THR A 12 -3.93 -17.56 8.27
N LEU A 13 -4.43 -16.78 7.30
CA LEU A 13 -5.76 -16.16 7.36
C LEU A 13 -6.90 -17.17 7.54
N SER A 14 -6.79 -18.36 6.93
CA SER A 14 -7.80 -19.43 7.01
C SER A 14 -7.94 -20.05 8.40
N ALA A 15 -6.90 -19.98 9.23
CA ALA A 15 -6.86 -20.56 10.57
C ALA A 15 -7.32 -19.57 11.66
N MET A 16 -7.47 -18.27 11.35
CA MET A 16 -7.84 -17.27 12.34
C MET A 16 -9.30 -17.39 12.79
N ARG A 17 -9.52 -17.15 14.08
CA ARG A 17 -10.83 -17.11 14.73
C ARG A 17 -10.98 -15.80 15.50
N PHE A 18 -12.19 -15.24 15.50
CA PHE A 18 -12.50 -14.01 16.23
C PHE A 18 -13.53 -14.30 17.32
N ASP A 19 -13.25 -13.83 18.53
CA ASP A 19 -14.20 -13.80 19.62
C ASP A 19 -15.05 -12.53 19.53
N TYR A 20 -16.21 -12.66 18.90
CA TYR A 20 -17.16 -11.56 18.72
C TYR A 20 -17.76 -11.04 20.04
N LYS A 21 -17.78 -11.87 21.10
CA LYS A 21 -18.32 -11.47 22.41
C LYS A 21 -17.33 -10.56 23.13
N ASN A 22 -16.05 -10.92 23.12
CA ASN A 22 -15.00 -10.15 23.78
C ASN A 22 -14.33 -9.14 22.85
N LYS A 23 -14.72 -9.08 21.56
CA LYS A 23 -14.12 -8.25 20.52
C LYS A 23 -12.61 -8.48 20.36
N THR A 24 -12.15 -9.72 20.49
CA THR A 24 -10.72 -10.07 20.43
C THR A 24 -10.41 -11.14 19.40
N VAL A 25 -9.26 -11.03 18.72
CA VAL A 25 -8.74 -12.12 17.89
C VAL A 25 -8.26 -13.26 18.78
N LEU A 26 -8.72 -14.48 18.53
CA LEU A 26 -8.22 -15.67 19.20
C LEU A 26 -6.87 -16.04 18.56
N ARG A 27 -5.80 -15.70 19.27
CA ARG A 27 -4.41 -15.94 18.82
C ARG A 27 -3.83 -17.28 19.27
N LYS A 28 -4.52 -18.02 20.14
CA LYS A 28 -4.10 -19.38 20.52
C LYS A 28 -4.18 -20.28 19.28
N ASP A 29 -3.08 -20.95 18.97
CA ASP A 29 -2.95 -21.97 17.93
C ASP A 29 -3.11 -21.48 16.48
N VAL A 30 -3.00 -20.17 16.22
CA VAL A 30 -2.94 -19.66 14.84
C VAL A 30 -1.58 -20.00 14.25
N GLN A 31 -1.59 -20.80 13.19
CA GLN A 31 -0.38 -21.10 12.43
C GLN A 31 0.17 -19.82 11.82
N LEU A 32 1.50 -19.69 11.86
CA LEU A 32 2.23 -18.55 11.32
C LEU A 32 3.09 -19.02 10.16
N GLU A 33 3.12 -18.23 9.10
CA GLU A 33 3.86 -18.50 7.87
C GLU A 33 4.64 -17.26 7.43
N VAL A 34 5.63 -17.45 6.55
CA VAL A 34 6.30 -16.32 5.90
C VAL A 34 5.32 -15.76 4.88
N ASN A 35 5.17 -14.43 4.84
CA ASN A 35 4.30 -13.74 3.91
C ASN A 35 4.61 -14.13 2.46
N SER A 36 3.58 -14.38 1.65
CA SER A 36 3.72 -14.92 0.29
C SER A 36 4.57 -14.03 -0.63
N PHE A 37 4.37 -12.71 -0.58
CA PHE A 37 5.19 -11.78 -1.37
C PHE A 37 6.67 -11.79 -0.92
N ASP A 38 6.93 -12.05 0.35
CA ASP A 38 8.29 -12.12 0.89
C ASP A 38 8.97 -13.43 0.45
N VAL A 39 8.20 -14.51 0.26
CA VAL A 39 8.69 -15.77 -0.34
C VAL A 39 9.12 -15.53 -1.79
N ILE A 40 8.38 -14.75 -2.57
CA ILE A 40 8.77 -14.39 -3.95
C ILE A 40 10.06 -13.54 -3.94
N ALA A 41 10.13 -12.53 -3.05
CA ALA A 41 11.33 -11.72 -2.87
C ALA A 41 12.57 -12.58 -2.52
N LEU A 42 12.40 -13.54 -1.61
CA LEU A 42 13.45 -14.47 -1.21
C LEU A 42 13.86 -15.42 -2.34
N ALA A 43 12.91 -15.97 -3.09
CA ALA A 43 13.19 -16.79 -4.26
C ALA A 43 14.01 -16.01 -5.30
N LYS A 44 13.66 -14.74 -5.55
CA LYS A 44 14.44 -13.88 -6.44
C LYS A 44 15.86 -13.63 -5.92
N ALA A 45 16.04 -13.44 -4.62
CA ALA A 45 17.37 -13.30 -4.03
C ALA A 45 18.23 -14.55 -4.29
N LEU A 46 17.64 -15.75 -4.20
CA LEU A 46 18.31 -17.01 -4.48
C LEU A 46 18.68 -17.16 -5.96
N ASP A 47 17.80 -16.76 -6.88
CA ASP A 47 18.14 -16.69 -8.32
C ASP A 47 19.37 -15.82 -8.56
N LEU A 48 19.42 -14.64 -7.91
CA LEU A 48 20.56 -13.72 -8.02
C LEU A 48 21.83 -14.26 -7.36
N LYS A 49 21.70 -15.10 -6.34
CA LYS A 49 22.82 -15.84 -5.75
C LYS A 49 23.36 -16.89 -6.71
N GLU A 50 22.49 -17.65 -7.36
CA GLU A 50 22.88 -18.62 -8.39
C GLU A 50 23.53 -17.94 -9.60
N GLU A 51 22.99 -16.80 -10.04
CA GLU A 51 23.47 -16.08 -11.23
C GLU A 51 24.77 -15.30 -10.97
N PHE A 52 24.90 -14.68 -9.79
CA PHE A 52 25.95 -13.69 -9.51
C PHE A 52 26.82 -13.98 -8.29
N GLY A 53 26.60 -15.08 -7.59
CA GLY A 53 27.28 -15.36 -6.31
C GLY A 53 26.95 -14.32 -5.24
N ALA A 54 25.72 -13.80 -5.25
CA ALA A 54 25.26 -12.83 -4.26
C ALA A 54 25.21 -13.43 -2.84
N GLU A 55 25.48 -12.59 -1.85
CA GLU A 55 25.37 -12.92 -0.43
C GLU A 55 24.03 -12.41 0.10
N ILE A 56 23.23 -13.29 0.69
CA ILE A 56 21.85 -12.99 1.10
C ILE A 56 21.75 -12.90 2.61
N THR A 57 21.24 -11.77 3.10
CA THR A 57 20.86 -11.57 4.49
C THR A 57 19.34 -11.45 4.62
N ALA A 58 18.69 -12.38 5.32
CA ALA A 58 17.27 -12.23 5.67
C ALA A 58 17.13 -11.43 6.98
N ILE A 59 16.17 -10.51 7.01
CA ILE A 59 15.94 -9.60 8.13
C ILE A 59 14.47 -9.69 8.52
N THR A 60 14.20 -9.88 9.80
CA THR A 60 12.83 -9.91 10.31
C THR A 60 12.72 -9.12 11.60
N LEU A 61 11.61 -8.39 11.76
CA LEU A 61 11.26 -7.70 13.00
C LEU A 61 10.10 -8.43 13.65
N GLY A 62 10.27 -8.85 14.90
CA GLY A 62 9.21 -9.54 15.62
C GLY A 62 9.61 -10.05 16.99
N THR A 63 8.70 -10.82 17.60
CA THR A 63 8.96 -11.53 18.85
C THR A 63 9.88 -12.73 18.60
N ALA A 64 10.21 -13.49 19.65
CA ALA A 64 11.00 -14.71 19.53
C ALA A 64 10.43 -15.74 18.52
N ASP A 65 9.10 -15.74 18.29
CA ASP A 65 8.45 -16.63 17.32
C ASP A 65 8.88 -16.35 15.87
N ALA A 66 9.30 -15.11 15.56
CA ALA A 66 9.81 -14.72 14.26
C ALA A 66 11.12 -15.44 13.89
N THR A 67 11.79 -16.08 14.85
CA THR A 67 12.92 -17.00 14.59
C THR A 67 12.53 -18.09 13.58
N ARG A 68 11.28 -18.55 13.58
CA ARG A 68 10.80 -19.56 12.62
C ARG A 68 10.86 -19.07 11.18
N ALA A 69 10.65 -17.77 10.94
CA ALA A 69 10.83 -17.18 9.61
C ALA A 69 12.30 -17.23 9.19
N LEU A 70 13.24 -16.91 10.08
CA LEU A 70 14.68 -17.04 9.76
C LEU A 70 15.09 -18.49 9.52
N THR A 71 14.58 -19.46 10.31
CA THR A 71 14.82 -20.88 10.05
C THR A 71 14.31 -21.30 8.67
N PHE A 72 13.12 -20.83 8.28
CA PHE A 72 12.58 -21.03 6.93
C PHE A 72 13.51 -20.45 5.87
N CYS A 73 13.99 -19.22 6.04
CA CYS A 73 14.89 -18.60 5.08
C CYS A 73 16.26 -19.30 5.00
N PHE A 74 16.84 -19.75 6.12
CA PHE A 74 18.05 -20.60 6.11
C PHE A 74 17.83 -21.92 5.39
N ALA A 75 16.68 -22.56 5.59
CA ALA A 75 16.33 -23.78 4.89
C ALA A 75 16.19 -23.58 3.37
N MET A 76 15.85 -22.36 2.93
CA MET A 76 15.85 -22.00 1.51
C MET A 76 17.25 -21.68 0.95
N GLY A 77 18.24 -21.37 1.79
CA GLY A 77 19.63 -21.19 1.35
C GLY A 77 20.22 -19.79 1.49
N ILE A 78 19.68 -18.93 2.36
CA ILE A 78 20.34 -17.65 2.70
C ILE A 78 21.68 -17.86 3.42
N ASP A 79 22.51 -16.82 3.44
CA ASP A 79 23.83 -16.84 4.09
C ASP A 79 23.75 -16.38 5.55
N HIS A 80 23.04 -15.27 5.79
CA HIS A 80 22.97 -14.59 7.08
C HIS A 80 21.53 -14.29 7.50
N GLY A 81 21.25 -14.27 8.80
CA GLY A 81 19.96 -13.91 9.36
C GLY A 81 20.09 -12.84 10.43
N ILE A 82 19.14 -11.90 10.47
CA ILE A 82 19.04 -10.86 11.49
C ILE A 82 17.62 -10.84 12.05
N LEU A 83 17.51 -11.00 13.37
CA LEU A 83 16.28 -10.82 14.13
C LEU A 83 16.34 -9.49 14.87
N ILE A 84 15.46 -8.55 14.49
CA ILE A 84 15.22 -7.32 15.22
C ILE A 84 14.15 -7.62 16.27
N SER A 85 14.53 -7.67 17.54
CA SER A 85 13.62 -8.06 18.62
C SER A 85 13.88 -7.30 19.91
N ASP A 86 12.91 -6.47 20.28
CA ASP A 86 12.86 -5.76 21.54
C ASP A 86 11.40 -5.45 21.89
N ARG A 87 11.08 -5.35 23.18
CA ARG A 87 9.76 -4.89 23.63
C ARG A 87 9.49 -3.44 23.22
N ALA A 88 10.53 -2.63 23.03
CA ALA A 88 10.44 -1.26 22.55
C ALA A 88 9.75 -1.14 21.18
N PHE A 89 9.72 -2.20 20.36
CA PHE A 89 9.04 -2.19 19.05
C PHE A 89 7.56 -2.57 19.12
N ALA A 90 7.04 -2.91 20.30
CA ALA A 90 5.66 -3.34 20.46
C ALA A 90 4.67 -2.22 20.06
N GLY A 91 3.63 -2.59 19.31
CA GLY A 91 2.60 -1.66 18.86
C GLY A 91 3.06 -0.66 17.79
N SER A 92 4.17 -0.94 17.10
CA SER A 92 4.63 -0.12 15.98
C SER A 92 3.61 -0.11 14.84
N ASP A 93 3.35 1.08 14.29
CA ASP A 93 2.76 1.23 12.97
C ASP A 93 3.81 1.05 11.85
N THR A 94 3.44 1.36 10.61
CA THR A 94 4.32 1.17 9.46
C THR A 94 5.57 2.03 9.57
N LEU A 95 5.43 3.31 9.89
CA LEU A 95 6.56 4.24 9.97
C LEU A 95 7.53 3.86 11.08
N ALA A 96 7.03 3.52 12.27
CA ALA A 96 7.87 3.03 13.36
C ALA A 96 8.59 1.72 12.99
N THR A 97 7.92 0.82 12.25
CA THR A 97 8.52 -0.42 11.73
C THR A 97 9.62 -0.13 10.70
N ALA A 98 9.36 0.76 9.75
CA ALA A 98 10.33 1.16 8.72
C ALA A 98 11.56 1.84 9.34
N ARG A 99 11.39 2.67 10.39
CA ARG A 99 12.50 3.26 11.16
C ARG A 99 13.37 2.19 11.82
N ALA A 100 12.77 1.20 12.46
CA ALA A 100 13.52 0.10 13.08
C ALA A 100 14.35 -0.68 12.05
N LEU A 101 13.76 -1.00 10.89
CA LEU A 101 14.47 -1.64 9.77
C LEU A 101 15.60 -0.76 9.23
N ALA A 102 15.33 0.53 9.03
CA ALA A 102 16.30 1.48 8.49
C ALA A 102 17.54 1.63 9.39
N LEU A 103 17.35 1.66 10.72
CA LEU A 103 18.45 1.72 11.68
C LEU A 103 19.39 0.51 11.58
N VAL A 104 18.87 -0.67 11.22
CA VAL A 104 19.69 -1.88 11.06
C VAL A 104 20.36 -1.96 9.68
N LEU A 105 19.67 -1.47 8.65
CA LEU A 105 20.09 -1.60 7.26
C LEU A 105 21.13 -0.55 6.82
N ARG A 106 21.09 0.65 7.41
CA ARG A 106 21.86 1.83 6.94
C ARG A 106 23.37 1.59 6.85
N ASP A 107 23.95 0.91 7.84
CA ASP A 107 25.41 0.77 7.95
C ASP A 107 25.95 -0.58 7.43
N ARG A 108 25.12 -1.32 6.67
CA ARG A 108 25.45 -2.68 6.20
C ARG A 108 25.81 -2.79 4.71
N GLU A 109 25.79 -1.66 3.99
CA GLU A 109 26.22 -1.55 2.59
C GLU A 109 25.55 -2.57 1.65
N PHE A 110 24.24 -2.76 1.77
CA PHE A 110 23.49 -3.61 0.85
C PHE A 110 23.38 -2.96 -0.52
N ASP A 111 23.64 -3.74 -1.58
CA ASP A 111 23.47 -3.29 -2.96
C ASP A 111 21.98 -3.30 -3.36
N LEU A 112 21.22 -4.28 -2.86
CA LEU A 112 19.80 -4.44 -3.19
C LEU A 112 19.02 -4.84 -1.94
N ILE A 113 17.89 -4.19 -1.73
CA ILE A 113 16.93 -4.55 -0.68
C ILE A 113 15.65 -5.06 -1.33
N LEU A 114 15.21 -6.24 -0.92
CA LEU A 114 14.01 -6.91 -1.41
C LEU A 114 12.98 -6.98 -0.30
N CYS A 115 11.76 -6.54 -0.60
CA CYS A 115 10.59 -6.67 0.26
C CYS A 115 9.46 -7.33 -0.53
N GLY A 116 8.49 -7.96 0.12
CA GLY A 116 7.20 -8.21 -0.54
C GLY A 116 6.41 -6.91 -0.74
N ARG A 117 5.49 -6.88 -1.71
CA ARG A 117 4.59 -5.74 -1.96
C ARG A 117 3.86 -5.26 -0.71
N ASN A 118 3.25 -6.17 0.02
CA ASN A 118 2.55 -5.93 1.27
C ASN A 118 2.48 -7.22 2.08
N SER A 119 2.13 -7.11 3.36
CA SER A 119 1.79 -8.28 4.17
C SER A 119 0.31 -8.60 4.07
N SER A 120 -0.05 -9.88 4.16
CA SER A 120 -1.45 -10.36 4.05
C SER A 120 -2.33 -10.03 5.26
N ASP A 121 -1.73 -9.70 6.41
CA ASP A 121 -2.45 -9.38 7.65
C ASP A 121 -2.91 -7.93 7.73
N ALA A 122 -2.11 -6.99 7.21
CA ALA A 122 -2.35 -5.55 7.31
C ALA A 122 -2.58 -4.87 5.95
N GLU A 123 -2.11 -5.47 4.85
CA GLU A 123 -2.34 -5.02 3.46
C GLU A 123 -1.95 -3.57 3.15
N THR A 124 -1.10 -2.94 3.96
CA THR A 124 -0.80 -1.50 3.84
C THR A 124 0.06 -1.16 2.63
N GLY A 125 1.07 -2.00 2.34
CA GLY A 125 2.05 -1.76 1.28
C GLY A 125 2.97 -0.55 1.53
N GLN A 126 3.12 -0.12 2.78
CA GLN A 126 3.81 1.13 3.14
C GLN A 126 5.26 0.94 3.59
N VAL A 127 5.58 -0.17 4.28
CA VAL A 127 6.90 -0.35 4.93
C VAL A 127 8.06 -0.34 3.93
N GLY A 128 7.90 -0.96 2.75
CA GLY A 128 8.93 -0.94 1.69
C GLY A 128 9.25 0.48 1.20
N PRO A 129 8.25 1.24 0.71
CA PRO A 129 8.44 2.65 0.34
C PRO A 129 9.00 3.53 1.48
N GLU A 130 8.44 3.44 2.69
CA GLU A 130 8.90 4.21 3.85
C GLU A 130 10.38 3.90 4.16
N LEU A 131 10.77 2.63 4.13
CA LEU A 131 12.14 2.19 4.34
C LEU A 131 13.09 2.76 3.29
N ALA A 132 12.70 2.75 2.01
CA ALA A 132 13.51 3.31 0.94
C ALA A 132 13.74 4.82 1.12
N GLU A 133 12.70 5.57 1.51
CA GLU A 133 12.84 7.01 1.82
C GLU A 133 13.76 7.23 3.03
N LEU A 134 13.64 6.45 4.10
CA LEU A 134 14.47 6.58 5.30
C LEU A 134 15.95 6.19 5.08
N LEU A 135 16.23 5.40 4.05
CA LEU A 135 17.57 5.05 3.59
C LEU A 135 18.10 6.00 2.50
N ASP A 136 17.28 6.94 1.99
CA ASP A 136 17.58 7.80 0.83
C ASP A 136 18.03 7.04 -0.43
N ILE A 137 17.40 5.89 -0.68
CA ILE A 137 17.63 5.07 -1.87
C ILE A 137 16.40 5.05 -2.80
N PRO A 138 16.60 4.80 -4.11
CA PRO A 138 15.49 4.61 -5.03
C PRO A 138 14.61 3.42 -4.65
N HIS A 139 13.34 3.53 -4.99
CA HIS A 139 12.35 2.47 -4.82
C HIS A 139 11.66 2.16 -6.14
N VAL A 140 11.56 0.89 -6.48
CA VAL A 140 10.66 0.42 -7.54
C VAL A 140 9.62 -0.52 -6.93
N SER A 141 8.37 -0.09 -6.91
CA SER A 141 7.25 -0.90 -6.44
C SER A 141 6.82 -1.95 -7.46
N ASN A 142 6.17 -3.03 -6.99
CA ASN A 142 5.48 -4.03 -7.81
C ASN A 142 6.31 -4.66 -8.94
N VAL A 143 7.57 -4.98 -8.67
CA VAL A 143 8.47 -5.53 -9.68
C VAL A 143 8.12 -6.99 -9.96
N ARG A 144 7.86 -7.27 -11.24
CA ARG A 144 7.52 -8.59 -11.80
C ARG A 144 8.62 -9.17 -12.67
N ALA A 145 9.62 -8.38 -13.07
CA ALA A 145 10.83 -8.86 -13.70
C ALA A 145 11.99 -7.91 -13.41
N LEU A 146 13.20 -8.45 -13.31
CA LEU A 146 14.40 -7.69 -12.97
C LEU A 146 15.59 -8.17 -13.79
N LYS A 147 16.33 -7.21 -14.36
CA LYS A 147 17.62 -7.41 -15.01
C LYS A 147 18.62 -6.37 -14.50
N PHE A 148 19.91 -6.63 -14.66
CA PHE A 148 20.97 -5.68 -14.32
C PHE A 148 21.67 -5.21 -15.60
N THR A 149 22.18 -3.97 -15.56
CA THR A 149 23.08 -3.50 -16.61
C THR A 149 24.43 -4.24 -16.56
N PRO A 150 25.25 -4.26 -17.64
CA PRO A 150 26.48 -5.06 -17.71
C PRO A 150 27.48 -4.85 -16.57
N TYR A 151 27.47 -3.67 -15.93
CA TYR A 151 28.33 -3.32 -14.80
C TYR A 151 27.59 -3.27 -13.45
N LYS A 152 26.29 -3.59 -13.42
CA LYS A 152 25.45 -3.60 -12.22
C LYS A 152 25.52 -2.28 -11.43
N VAL A 153 25.59 -1.16 -12.16
CA VAL A 153 25.46 0.20 -11.59
C VAL A 153 23.98 0.57 -11.46
N SER A 154 23.15 -0.05 -12.29
CA SER A 154 21.70 0.11 -12.30
C SER A 154 21.00 -1.23 -12.53
N LEU A 155 19.72 -1.27 -12.16
CA LEU A 155 18.78 -2.32 -12.49
C LEU A 155 17.75 -1.81 -13.49
N ILE A 156 17.22 -2.71 -14.31
CA ILE A 156 16.06 -2.49 -15.17
C ILE A 156 14.96 -3.40 -14.65
N ALA A 157 13.85 -2.81 -14.22
CA ALA A 157 12.72 -3.50 -13.65
C ALA A 157 11.48 -3.32 -14.54
N GLU A 158 10.75 -4.42 -14.76
CA GLU A 158 9.36 -4.35 -15.20
C GLU A 158 8.50 -4.33 -13.95
N ARG A 159 7.70 -3.27 -13.78
CA ARG A 159 6.76 -3.16 -12.66
C ARG A 159 5.31 -3.13 -13.11
N ALA A 160 4.46 -3.83 -12.37
CA ALA A 160 3.03 -3.86 -12.64
C ALA A 160 2.35 -2.56 -12.18
N THR A 161 1.45 -2.06 -13.02
CA THR A 161 0.53 -0.95 -12.73
C THR A 161 -0.91 -1.42 -12.91
N ASP A 162 -1.89 -0.60 -12.55
CA ASP A 162 -3.30 -0.94 -12.77
C ASP A 162 -3.69 -0.98 -14.26
N PHE A 163 -2.85 -0.42 -15.13
CA PHE A 163 -3.11 -0.30 -16.58
C PHE A 163 -2.20 -1.18 -17.44
N GLY A 164 -1.34 -2.01 -16.84
CA GLY A 164 -0.37 -2.83 -17.55
C GLY A 164 0.94 -2.87 -16.79
N TYR A 165 2.03 -2.44 -17.43
CA TYR A 165 3.35 -2.41 -16.79
C TYR A 165 4.24 -1.30 -17.34
N GLU A 166 5.25 -0.96 -16.56
CA GLU A 166 6.26 0.03 -16.92
C GLU A 166 7.64 -0.59 -16.82
N VAL A 167 8.53 -0.19 -17.74
CA VAL A 167 9.95 -0.51 -17.66
C VAL A 167 10.66 0.70 -17.08
N VAL A 168 11.37 0.50 -15.98
CA VAL A 168 12.11 1.55 -15.29
C VAL A 168 13.56 1.15 -15.08
N GLU A 169 14.47 2.11 -15.22
CA GLU A 169 15.86 1.99 -14.81
C GLU A 169 16.06 2.66 -13.46
N SER A 170 16.75 2.01 -12.52
CA SER A 170 17.04 2.56 -11.21
C SER A 170 18.49 2.33 -10.81
N LEU A 171 19.15 3.35 -10.25
CA LEU A 171 20.51 3.23 -9.73
C LEU A 171 20.57 2.35 -8.49
N LEU A 172 21.66 1.60 -8.33
CA LEU A 172 21.97 0.87 -7.10
C LEU A 172 22.77 1.79 -6.13
N PRO A 173 22.60 1.64 -4.80
CA PRO A 173 21.71 0.69 -4.15
C PRO A 173 20.23 1.07 -4.29
N ALA A 174 19.36 0.07 -4.38
CA ALA A 174 17.91 0.28 -4.55
C ALA A 174 17.10 -0.66 -3.67
N LEU A 175 15.86 -0.27 -3.37
CA LEU A 175 14.85 -1.14 -2.80
C LEU A 175 13.83 -1.50 -3.89
N ILE A 176 13.44 -2.76 -3.97
CA ILE A 176 12.32 -3.16 -4.82
C ILE A 176 11.32 -4.01 -4.03
N THR A 177 10.04 -3.86 -4.34
CA THR A 177 8.99 -4.72 -3.76
C THR A 177 8.51 -5.75 -4.79
N ALA A 178 8.49 -7.01 -4.38
CA ALA A 178 8.18 -8.15 -5.22
C ALA A 178 6.67 -8.40 -5.34
N VAL A 179 6.25 -8.77 -6.55
CA VAL A 179 4.91 -9.30 -6.87
C VAL A 179 5.02 -10.60 -7.66
N GLU A 180 3.87 -11.22 -7.93
CA GLU A 180 3.78 -12.40 -8.77
C GLU A 180 4.47 -12.19 -10.13
N GLY A 181 5.20 -13.22 -10.57
CA GLY A 181 5.97 -13.20 -11.82
C GLY A 181 7.46 -12.90 -11.66
N LEU A 182 7.89 -12.27 -10.55
CA LEU A 182 9.31 -11.93 -10.33
C LEU A 182 10.23 -13.16 -10.26
N SER A 183 9.77 -14.19 -9.55
CA SER A 183 10.41 -15.50 -9.43
C SER A 183 9.35 -16.55 -9.08
N GLU A 184 9.62 -17.82 -9.37
CA GLU A 184 8.76 -18.91 -8.94
C GLU A 184 8.86 -19.09 -7.42
N GLU A 185 7.73 -19.24 -6.74
CA GLU A 185 7.72 -19.48 -5.30
C GLU A 185 8.46 -20.79 -4.96
N ARG A 186 9.43 -20.70 -4.05
CA ARG A 186 10.19 -21.86 -3.55
C ARG A 186 9.88 -22.04 -2.07
N TYR A 187 9.67 -23.30 -1.66
CA TYR A 187 9.44 -23.66 -0.27
C TYR A 187 10.40 -24.77 0.15
N PRO A 188 11.02 -24.66 1.33
CA PRO A 188 11.90 -25.69 1.85
C PRO A 188 11.10 -26.91 2.27
N ARG A 189 11.71 -28.09 2.11
CA ARG A 189 11.19 -29.35 2.62
C ARG A 189 11.39 -29.42 4.13
N ARG A 190 10.55 -30.21 4.80
CA ARG A 190 10.63 -30.41 6.25
C ARG A 190 12.04 -30.77 6.76
N LYS A 191 12.76 -31.64 6.03
CA LYS A 191 14.14 -32.04 6.38
C LYS A 191 15.12 -30.86 6.36
N GLU A 192 14.95 -29.91 5.45
CA GLU A 192 15.81 -28.72 5.31
C GLU A 192 15.56 -27.74 6.46
N ILE A 193 14.30 -27.59 6.87
CA ILE A 193 13.90 -26.80 8.06
C ILE A 193 14.53 -27.40 9.33
N GLU A 194 14.41 -28.71 9.51
CA GLU A 194 14.99 -29.43 10.66
C GLU A 194 16.52 -29.25 10.68
N ALA A 195 17.20 -29.38 9.55
CA ALA A 195 18.65 -29.17 9.43
C ALA A 195 19.08 -27.72 9.70
N SER A 196 18.22 -26.75 9.42
CA SER A 196 18.51 -25.31 9.56
C SER A 196 18.19 -24.75 10.94
N SER A 197 17.55 -25.53 11.81
CA SER A 197 17.08 -25.07 13.12
C SER A 197 18.18 -24.60 14.08
N ASN A 198 19.43 -25.04 13.85
CA ASN A 198 20.60 -24.66 14.66
C ASN A 198 21.48 -23.58 14.00
N ARG A 199 21.05 -22.98 12.88
CA ARG A 199 21.80 -21.91 12.22
C ARG A 199 21.83 -20.68 13.12
N CYS A 200 23.02 -20.09 13.27
CA CYS A 200 23.20 -18.86 14.03
C CYS A 200 22.69 -17.66 13.23
N TYR A 201 22.08 -16.71 13.92
CA TYR A 201 21.65 -15.43 13.39
C TYR A 201 21.98 -14.33 14.39
N GLU A 202 22.06 -13.10 13.90
CA GLU A 202 22.28 -11.92 14.73
C GLU A 202 20.96 -11.50 15.39
N ILE A 203 21.03 -11.10 16.66
CA ILE A 203 19.90 -10.47 17.36
C ILE A 203 20.26 -9.00 17.61
N VAL A 204 19.44 -8.11 17.05
CA VAL A 204 19.52 -6.67 17.27
C VAL A 204 18.36 -6.24 18.17
N ASP A 205 18.70 -5.76 19.36
CA ASP A 205 17.76 -5.23 20.35
C ASP A 205 17.86 -3.70 20.41
N GLY A 206 17.01 -3.05 21.21
CA GLY A 206 16.99 -1.59 21.32
C GLY A 206 18.26 -1.00 21.94
N GLN A 207 19.08 -1.79 22.64
CA GLN A 207 20.36 -1.31 23.20
C GLN A 207 21.46 -1.26 22.14
N LYS A 208 21.38 -2.13 21.14
CA LYS A 208 22.31 -2.17 20.01
C LYS A 208 21.96 -1.20 18.89
N LEU A 209 20.77 -0.59 18.94
CA LEU A 209 20.38 0.45 17.99
C LEU A 209 20.90 1.81 18.45
N GLU A 210 21.87 2.35 17.70
CA GLU A 210 22.24 3.76 17.82
C GLU A 210 21.17 4.62 17.15
N GLY A 211 20.37 5.34 17.93
CA GLY A 211 19.29 6.19 17.40
C GLY A 211 18.30 6.68 18.45
N ASN A 212 17.31 7.47 18.02
CA ASN A 212 16.25 7.95 18.90
C ASN A 212 15.19 6.85 19.11
N LEU A 213 15.32 6.09 20.20
CA LEU A 213 14.36 5.04 20.58
C LEU A 213 12.93 5.57 20.78
N GLY A 214 12.75 6.86 21.08
CA GLY A 214 11.43 7.50 21.16
C GLY A 214 10.69 7.57 19.82
N SER A 215 11.36 7.27 18.71
CA SER A 215 10.77 7.19 17.36
C SER A 215 10.28 5.79 16.97
N LEU A 216 10.35 4.82 17.91
CA LEU A 216 10.03 3.41 17.69
C LEU A 216 8.83 2.97 18.56
N GLY A 217 8.23 1.83 18.25
CA GLY A 217 7.11 1.30 19.01
C GLY A 217 5.86 2.18 18.95
N SER A 218 4.94 1.95 19.88
CA SER A 218 3.69 2.73 19.97
C SER A 218 3.91 4.23 20.27
N GLU A 219 5.00 4.60 20.95
CA GLU A 219 5.35 6.01 21.20
C GLU A 219 5.79 6.70 19.91
N GLY A 220 6.62 6.03 19.11
CA GLY A 220 7.07 6.51 17.81
C GLY A 220 6.06 6.40 16.68
N SER A 221 4.94 5.74 16.91
CA SER A 221 3.88 5.50 15.93
C SER A 221 2.96 6.72 15.84
N PRO A 222 2.92 7.41 14.68
CA PRO A 222 1.95 8.47 14.46
C PRO A 222 0.51 7.95 14.33
N THR A 223 0.29 6.66 14.03
CA THR A 223 -1.05 6.06 13.97
C THR A 223 -1.30 5.07 15.11
N SER A 224 -2.58 4.89 15.46
CA SER A 224 -3.00 3.93 16.48
C SER A 224 -4.37 3.33 16.14
N VAL A 225 -4.62 2.11 16.62
CA VAL A 225 -5.90 1.42 16.43
C VAL A 225 -6.86 1.83 17.53
N GLY A 226 -8.02 2.38 17.15
CA GLY A 226 -9.13 2.71 18.03
C GLY A 226 -10.00 1.51 18.40
N GLU A 227 -11.17 1.77 18.98
CA GLU A 227 -12.08 0.69 19.40
C GLU A 227 -12.66 -0.05 18.20
N ILE A 228 -12.46 -1.37 18.18
CA ILE A 228 -12.92 -2.26 17.11
C ILE A 228 -14.46 -2.28 17.03
N ARG A 229 -14.96 -2.17 15.81
CA ARG A 229 -16.38 -2.28 15.45
C ARG A 229 -16.64 -3.63 14.77
N ILE A 230 -17.77 -4.25 15.06
CA ILE A 230 -18.19 -5.51 14.42
C ILE A 230 -19.33 -5.18 13.47
N ILE A 231 -19.14 -5.51 12.19
CA ILE A 231 -20.18 -5.47 11.17
C ILE A 231 -20.67 -6.89 10.95
N GLN A 232 -21.96 -7.13 11.17
CA GLN A 232 -22.57 -8.40 10.82
C GLN A 232 -22.67 -8.52 9.29
N THR A 233 -21.86 -9.38 8.69
CA THR A 233 -22.03 -9.71 7.26
C THR A 233 -23.10 -10.77 7.07
N LYS A 234 -24.00 -10.53 6.14
CA LYS A 234 -24.98 -11.52 5.67
C LYS A 234 -24.41 -12.29 4.47
N ARG A 235 -23.31 -13.03 4.66
CA ARG A 235 -22.79 -13.92 3.60
C ARG A 235 -23.58 -15.22 3.61
N LEU A 236 -24.13 -15.59 2.45
CA LEU A 236 -24.75 -16.90 2.23
C LEU A 236 -23.64 -17.97 2.22
N GLY A 237 -23.66 -18.85 3.21
CA GLY A 237 -22.78 -20.02 3.26
C GLY A 237 -23.51 -21.24 2.74
N ILE A 238 -23.38 -21.55 1.46
CA ILE A 238 -24.00 -22.73 0.83
C ILE A 238 -22.93 -23.80 0.66
N VAL A 239 -23.11 -24.94 1.30
CA VAL A 239 -22.27 -26.14 1.12
C VAL A 239 -23.05 -27.13 0.28
N ILE A 240 -22.46 -27.57 -0.84
CA ILE A 240 -23.03 -28.59 -1.70
C ILE A 240 -22.30 -29.90 -1.38
N GLU A 241 -22.97 -30.86 -0.74
CA GLU A 241 -22.37 -32.13 -0.32
C GLU A 241 -21.99 -33.03 -1.51
N GLU A 242 -22.81 -33.02 -2.55
CA GLU A 242 -22.58 -33.73 -3.81
C GLU A 242 -22.33 -32.71 -4.92
N PRO A 243 -21.06 -32.50 -5.34
CA PRO A 243 -20.72 -31.47 -6.31
C PRO A 243 -21.33 -31.80 -7.68
N ASP A 244 -22.21 -30.91 -8.15
CA ASP A 244 -22.84 -30.94 -9.46
C ASP A 244 -22.71 -29.55 -10.10
N SER A 245 -22.16 -29.50 -11.33
CA SER A 245 -21.85 -28.25 -12.01
C SER A 245 -23.09 -27.47 -12.44
N GLU A 246 -24.17 -28.15 -12.83
CA GLU A 246 -25.43 -27.49 -13.23
C GLU A 246 -26.11 -26.87 -12.01
N LYS A 247 -26.18 -27.63 -10.91
CA LYS A 247 -26.70 -27.16 -9.63
C LYS A 247 -25.89 -25.98 -9.08
N LEU A 248 -24.56 -26.03 -9.17
CA LEU A 248 -23.70 -24.92 -8.79
C LEU A 248 -23.97 -23.69 -9.66
N GLY A 249 -24.05 -23.87 -10.98
CA GLY A 249 -24.37 -22.81 -11.93
C GLY A 249 -25.72 -22.15 -11.64
N GLN A 250 -26.75 -22.95 -11.34
CA GLN A 250 -28.07 -22.47 -10.97
C GLN A 250 -28.04 -21.69 -9.64
N ILE A 251 -27.36 -22.22 -8.61
CA ILE A 251 -27.21 -21.52 -7.32
C ILE A 251 -26.50 -20.19 -7.51
N ILE A 252 -25.42 -20.14 -8.31
CA ILE A 252 -24.75 -18.88 -8.62
C ILE A 252 -25.75 -17.95 -9.29
N SER A 253 -26.40 -18.37 -10.38
CA SER A 253 -27.35 -17.55 -11.13
C SER A 253 -28.50 -17.01 -10.28
N ASP A 254 -29.08 -17.83 -9.40
CA ASP A 254 -30.20 -17.45 -8.53
C ASP A 254 -29.80 -16.46 -7.43
N ASN A 255 -28.51 -16.41 -7.09
CA ASN A 255 -27.97 -15.55 -6.03
C ASN A 255 -27.14 -14.38 -6.59
N LEU A 256 -27.03 -14.23 -7.91
CA LEU A 256 -26.45 -13.02 -8.50
C LEU A 256 -27.39 -11.85 -8.19
N PRO A 257 -26.90 -10.76 -7.58
CA PRO A 257 -27.73 -9.58 -7.35
C PRO A 257 -28.18 -9.00 -8.70
N ASP A 258 -29.38 -8.41 -8.74
CA ASP A 258 -29.79 -7.64 -9.92
C ASP A 258 -28.90 -6.38 -9.99
N CYS A 259 -27.96 -6.35 -10.94
CA CYS A 259 -27.04 -5.22 -11.10
C CYS A 259 -27.78 -3.90 -11.38
N LYS A 260 -29.05 -3.93 -11.80
CA LYS A 260 -29.86 -2.71 -11.96
C LYS A 260 -30.21 -2.05 -10.62
N GLU A 261 -30.21 -2.81 -9.51
CA GLU A 261 -30.46 -2.29 -8.16
C GLU A 261 -29.22 -1.66 -7.52
N ARG A 262 -28.03 -1.82 -8.13
CA ARG A 262 -26.88 -0.92 -7.86
C ARG A 262 -27.05 0.45 -8.51
N SER A 263 -28.28 0.82 -8.86
CA SER A 263 -28.75 2.19 -8.85
C SER A 263 -28.24 2.89 -7.60
N THR A 264 -27.11 3.59 -7.73
CA THR A 264 -26.63 4.65 -6.85
C THR A 264 -26.93 4.38 -5.38
N THR A 265 -25.97 3.87 -4.61
CA THR A 265 -25.81 4.36 -3.23
C THR A 265 -26.04 5.86 -3.32
N GLU A 266 -27.18 6.35 -2.80
CA GLU A 266 -27.77 7.67 -3.08
C GLU A 266 -26.67 8.67 -3.44
N SER A 267 -26.47 8.91 -4.75
CA SER A 267 -25.33 9.72 -5.18
C SER A 267 -25.51 11.08 -4.53
N TYR A 268 -24.58 11.44 -3.64
CA TYR A 268 -24.81 12.55 -2.72
C TYR A 268 -24.98 13.86 -3.50
N GLU A 269 -26.17 14.45 -3.41
CA GLU A 269 -26.57 15.62 -4.21
C GLU A 269 -26.37 16.94 -3.46
N ASP A 270 -26.51 16.92 -2.14
CA ASP A 270 -26.55 18.11 -1.29
C ASP A 270 -25.16 18.55 -0.81
N TRP A 271 -24.23 18.70 -1.74
CA TRP A 271 -22.87 19.15 -1.45
C TRP A 271 -22.68 20.65 -1.70
N THR A 272 -21.91 21.31 -0.84
CA THR A 272 -21.65 22.76 -0.93
C THR A 272 -20.15 23.04 -1.03
N ARG A 273 -19.81 24.15 -1.68
CA ARG A 273 -18.44 24.68 -1.79
C ARG A 273 -18.20 25.73 -0.71
N PHE A 274 -16.99 25.77 -0.18
CA PHE A 274 -16.59 26.71 0.86
C PHE A 274 -15.37 27.50 0.38
N ASP A 275 -15.15 28.67 0.95
CA ASP A 275 -13.92 29.42 0.72
C ASP A 275 -12.74 28.77 1.43
N ARG A 276 -11.53 28.93 0.87
CA ARG A 276 -10.31 28.35 1.45
C ARG A 276 -10.05 28.93 2.84
N GLN A 277 -9.91 28.07 3.84
CA GLN A 277 -9.54 28.43 5.21
C GLN A 277 -8.32 27.60 5.68
N PRO A 278 -7.39 28.19 6.45
CA PRO A 278 -6.26 27.46 7.02
C PRO A 278 -6.72 26.23 7.82
N GLY A 279 -6.08 25.08 7.59
CA GLY A 279 -6.38 23.85 8.31
C GLY A 279 -7.72 23.20 7.98
N ARG A 280 -8.40 23.61 6.89
CA ARG A 280 -9.65 23.01 6.39
C ARG A 280 -9.61 22.66 4.90
N GLU A 281 -8.42 22.62 4.32
CA GLU A 281 -8.22 22.23 2.92
C GLU A 281 -7.97 20.72 2.81
N PHE A 282 -8.84 20.01 2.10
CA PHE A 282 -8.64 18.62 1.75
C PHE A 282 -7.97 18.53 0.40
N TRP A 283 -6.95 17.69 0.30
CA TRP A 283 -6.36 17.31 -0.98
C TRP A 283 -6.83 15.91 -1.37
N VAL A 284 -7.18 15.76 -2.63
CA VAL A 284 -7.48 14.47 -3.24
C VAL A 284 -6.50 14.24 -4.36
N LEU A 285 -5.64 13.23 -4.25
CA LEU A 285 -4.78 12.83 -5.35
C LEU A 285 -5.64 12.17 -6.43
N VAL A 286 -5.69 12.81 -7.60
CA VAL A 286 -6.50 12.38 -8.73
C VAL A 286 -5.61 11.91 -9.87
N GLU A 287 -6.00 10.78 -10.45
CA GLU A 287 -5.32 10.16 -11.58
C GLU A 287 -6.18 10.27 -12.84
N GLY A 288 -5.51 10.59 -13.94
CA GLY A 288 -6.10 10.66 -15.28
C GLY A 288 -5.28 9.86 -16.29
N VAL A 289 -5.95 9.04 -17.09
CA VAL A 289 -5.36 8.25 -18.18
C VAL A 289 -5.96 8.75 -19.48
N ASP A 290 -5.09 9.21 -20.39
CA ASP A 290 -5.47 9.74 -21.71
C ASP A 290 -6.58 10.80 -21.68
N GLY A 291 -6.55 11.68 -20.67
CA GLY A 291 -7.53 12.76 -20.50
C GLY A 291 -8.83 12.35 -19.80
N ILE A 292 -8.91 11.11 -19.31
CA ILE A 292 -10.06 10.57 -18.60
C ILE A 292 -9.69 10.32 -17.14
N ILE A 293 -10.42 10.96 -16.22
CA ILE A 293 -10.28 10.75 -14.78
C ILE A 293 -10.75 9.34 -14.41
N THR A 294 -9.96 8.64 -13.60
CA THR A 294 -10.28 7.27 -13.19
C THR A 294 -11.49 7.24 -12.25
N GLN A 295 -12.30 6.17 -12.33
CA GLN A 295 -13.45 5.99 -11.44
C GLN A 295 -13.07 6.07 -9.94
N PRO A 296 -12.00 5.42 -9.46
CA PRO A 296 -11.58 5.54 -8.06
C PRO A 296 -11.28 6.99 -7.65
N SER A 297 -10.72 7.81 -8.55
CA SER A 297 -10.48 9.22 -8.25
C SER A 297 -11.78 10.00 -8.05
N MET A 298 -12.80 9.73 -8.87
CA MET A 298 -14.12 10.36 -8.74
C MET A 298 -14.87 9.91 -7.48
N GLU A 299 -14.76 8.62 -7.12
CA GLU A 299 -15.29 8.06 -5.88
C GLU A 299 -14.73 8.77 -4.64
N ILE A 300 -13.40 8.92 -4.59
CA ILE A 300 -12.71 9.55 -3.47
C ILE A 300 -13.03 11.04 -3.39
N LEU A 301 -13.03 11.72 -4.53
CA LEU A 301 -13.37 13.15 -4.58
C LEU A 301 -14.79 13.40 -4.05
N GLY A 302 -15.72 12.53 -4.43
CA GLY A 302 -17.08 12.54 -3.94
C GLY A 302 -17.18 12.35 -2.43
N GLU A 303 -16.49 11.35 -1.89
CA GLU A 303 -16.48 11.08 -0.45
C GLU A 303 -15.82 12.21 0.35
N VAL A 304 -14.69 12.74 -0.13
CA VAL A 304 -14.00 13.86 0.50
C VAL A 304 -14.86 15.13 0.47
N ARG A 305 -15.60 15.38 -0.60
CA ARG A 305 -16.57 16.50 -0.66
C ARG A 305 -17.68 16.35 0.39
N LYS A 306 -18.19 15.15 0.65
CA LYS A 306 -19.17 14.92 1.73
C LYS A 306 -18.58 15.32 3.08
N LEU A 307 -17.39 14.83 3.41
CA LEU A 307 -16.70 15.11 4.67
C LEU A 307 -16.35 16.59 4.81
N ALA A 308 -15.85 17.21 3.73
CA ALA A 308 -15.57 18.63 3.69
C ALA A 308 -16.83 19.47 3.95
N THR A 309 -17.99 19.06 3.43
CA THR A 309 -19.26 19.77 3.66
C THR A 309 -19.64 19.78 5.15
N GLN A 310 -19.34 18.71 5.90
CA GLN A 310 -19.64 18.63 7.33
C GLN A 310 -18.83 19.63 8.18
N ILE A 311 -17.61 19.95 7.75
CA ILE A 311 -16.71 20.85 8.50
C ILE A 311 -16.47 22.20 7.82
N GLY A 312 -17.17 22.48 6.72
CA GLY A 312 -16.98 23.69 5.91
C GLY A 312 -15.59 23.78 5.28
N GLY A 313 -15.14 22.69 4.66
CA GLY A 313 -13.82 22.53 4.07
C GLY A 313 -13.75 22.83 2.57
N TYR A 314 -12.55 23.22 2.15
CA TYR A 314 -12.18 23.44 0.75
C TYR A 314 -11.57 22.17 0.17
N VAL A 315 -11.88 21.79 -1.08
CA VAL A 315 -11.36 20.56 -1.69
C VAL A 315 -10.52 20.87 -2.92
N SER A 316 -9.25 20.48 -2.88
CA SER A 316 -8.30 20.65 -3.97
C SER A 316 -8.01 19.29 -4.62
N ALA A 317 -8.28 19.15 -5.91
CA ALA A 317 -7.85 17.98 -6.68
C ALA A 317 -6.36 18.14 -7.03
N LEU A 318 -5.52 17.26 -6.52
CA LEU A 318 -4.08 17.25 -6.76
C LEU A 318 -3.74 16.29 -7.89
N MET A 319 -3.05 16.77 -8.93
CA MET A 319 -2.58 15.97 -10.06
C MET A 319 -1.06 15.98 -10.13
N LEU A 320 -0.44 14.82 -10.40
CA LEU A 320 1.02 14.67 -10.48
C LEU A 320 1.64 15.18 -11.81
N LYS A 321 0.79 15.68 -12.70
CA LYS A 321 1.12 16.23 -14.01
C LYS A 321 0.12 17.34 -14.34
N SER A 322 0.45 18.20 -15.29
CA SER A 322 -0.47 19.19 -15.83
C SER A 322 -1.74 18.51 -16.37
N PRO A 323 -2.95 19.03 -16.06
CA PRO A 323 -4.18 18.46 -16.56
C PRO A 323 -4.25 18.56 -18.09
N ILE A 324 -4.87 17.57 -18.73
CA ILE A 324 -5.06 17.52 -20.18
C ILE A 324 -6.53 17.34 -20.55
N GLY A 325 -6.93 17.84 -21.72
CA GLY A 325 -8.28 17.68 -22.24
C GLY A 325 -9.34 18.26 -21.29
N VAL A 326 -10.23 17.40 -20.78
CA VAL A 326 -11.35 17.77 -19.90
C VAL A 326 -11.13 17.38 -18.44
N GLU A 327 -9.91 16.97 -18.06
CA GLU A 327 -9.62 16.49 -16.70
C GLU A 327 -9.95 17.53 -15.63
N ALA A 328 -9.52 18.78 -15.81
CA ALA A 328 -9.73 19.86 -14.85
C ALA A 328 -11.22 20.21 -14.66
N SER A 329 -11.98 20.31 -15.75
CA SER A 329 -13.44 20.53 -15.65
C SER A 329 -14.14 19.32 -15.04
N THR A 330 -13.70 18.10 -15.33
CA THR A 330 -14.27 16.88 -14.76
C THR A 330 -14.12 16.86 -13.24
N VAL A 331 -12.90 17.03 -12.71
CA VAL A 331 -12.71 17.01 -11.26
C VAL A 331 -13.48 18.13 -10.55
N ILE A 332 -13.59 19.32 -11.18
CA ILE A 332 -14.38 20.40 -10.60
C ILE A 332 -15.87 20.03 -10.58
N ALA A 333 -16.41 19.44 -11.64
CA ALA A 333 -17.79 18.96 -11.70
C ALA A 333 -18.10 17.95 -10.59
N TYR A 334 -17.14 17.06 -10.30
CA TYR A 334 -17.24 16.01 -9.29
C TYR A 334 -16.80 16.45 -7.88
N GLY A 335 -16.72 17.75 -7.62
CA GLY A 335 -16.64 18.28 -6.26
C GLY A 335 -15.30 18.90 -5.85
N ALA A 336 -14.32 19.06 -6.74
CA ALA A 336 -13.11 19.87 -6.46
C ALA A 336 -13.39 21.37 -6.60
N ASP A 337 -12.93 22.20 -5.67
CA ASP A 337 -12.95 23.67 -5.76
C ASP A 337 -11.83 24.24 -6.63
N GLU A 338 -10.72 23.51 -6.74
CA GLU A 338 -9.62 23.82 -7.64
C GLU A 338 -8.82 22.59 -8.04
N VAL A 339 -7.93 22.77 -9.01
CA VAL A 339 -6.93 21.79 -9.42
C VAL A 339 -5.55 22.31 -9.06
N LEU A 340 -4.84 21.56 -8.23
CA LEU A 340 -3.41 21.74 -7.98
C LEU A 340 -2.65 20.75 -8.86
N TYR A 341 -1.57 21.19 -9.51
CA TYR A 341 -0.78 20.28 -10.31
C TYR A 341 0.72 20.54 -10.24
N PHE A 342 1.50 19.49 -10.47
CA PHE A 342 2.93 19.59 -10.75
C PHE A 342 3.16 19.64 -12.25
N ASP A 343 4.02 20.55 -12.71
CA ASP A 343 4.50 20.52 -14.09
C ASP A 343 5.62 19.49 -14.18
N ASN A 344 5.27 18.32 -14.69
CA ASN A 344 6.13 17.14 -14.75
C ASN A 344 6.06 16.51 -16.15
N LYS A 345 7.19 16.48 -16.86
CA LYS A 345 7.32 15.86 -18.18
C LYS A 345 7.84 14.43 -18.02
N ASP A 346 6.92 13.49 -17.84
CA ASP A 346 7.17 12.04 -17.85
C ASP A 346 8.07 11.49 -16.74
N ALA A 347 8.26 12.20 -15.62
CA ALA A 347 8.98 11.63 -14.49
C ALA A 347 8.19 10.49 -13.84
N PHE A 348 8.94 9.51 -13.33
CA PHE A 348 8.42 8.40 -12.56
C PHE A 348 7.55 8.91 -11.37
N PRO A 349 6.25 8.58 -11.30
CA PRO A 349 5.29 9.24 -10.39
C PRO A 349 5.65 9.11 -8.91
N ALA A 350 6.25 8.00 -8.50
CA ALA A 350 6.66 7.75 -7.12
C ALA A 350 8.17 8.00 -6.88
N GLY A 351 8.83 8.75 -7.76
CA GLY A 351 10.28 9.01 -7.67
C GLY A 351 10.68 9.95 -6.52
N PRO A 352 11.96 9.92 -6.09
CA PRO A 352 12.51 10.87 -5.11
C PRO A 352 12.19 12.35 -5.39
N VAL A 353 12.25 12.80 -6.64
CA VAL A 353 11.92 14.19 -7.00
C VAL A 353 10.47 14.53 -6.67
N MET A 354 9.51 13.70 -7.10
CA MET A 354 8.09 13.92 -6.82
C MET A 354 7.79 13.85 -5.32
N THR A 355 8.39 12.91 -4.60
CA THR A 355 8.23 12.78 -3.14
C THR A 355 8.68 14.05 -2.42
N ARG A 356 9.83 14.62 -2.79
CA ARG A 356 10.32 15.88 -2.23
C ARG A 356 9.39 17.04 -2.54
N ALA A 357 8.91 17.15 -3.78
CA ALA A 357 8.02 18.22 -4.19
C ALA A 357 6.66 18.16 -3.46
N LEU A 358 6.05 16.97 -3.39
CA LEU A 358 4.82 16.75 -2.63
C LEU A 358 5.02 17.09 -1.15
N SER A 359 6.12 16.64 -0.56
CA SER A 359 6.43 16.89 0.85
C SER A 359 6.60 18.39 1.13
N SER A 360 7.29 19.12 0.26
CA SER A 360 7.42 20.58 0.37
C SER A 360 6.07 21.28 0.24
N ALA A 361 5.24 20.88 -0.73
CA ALA A 361 3.91 21.45 -0.91
C ALA A 361 2.99 21.20 0.31
N ILE A 362 3.05 20.00 0.89
CA ILE A 362 2.35 19.67 2.15
C ILE A 362 2.85 20.58 3.29
N GLN A 363 4.17 20.77 3.42
CA GLN A 363 4.74 21.62 4.46
C GLN A 363 4.33 23.08 4.31
N GLU A 364 4.28 23.59 3.09
CA GLU A 364 3.91 24.97 2.79
C GLU A 364 2.42 25.23 3.02
N ARG A 365 1.55 24.35 2.52
CA ARG A 365 0.09 24.57 2.54
C ARG A 365 -0.62 24.03 3.76
N GLN A 366 -0.01 23.08 4.46
CA GLN A 366 -0.59 22.44 5.66
C GLN A 366 -2.07 22.05 5.45
N PRO A 367 -2.39 21.21 4.44
CA PRO A 367 -3.76 20.78 4.25
C PRO A 367 -4.28 20.06 5.51
N TYR A 368 -5.59 19.99 5.65
CA TYR A 368 -6.25 19.19 6.67
C TYR A 368 -6.00 17.69 6.44
N ALA A 369 -6.15 17.23 5.20
CA ALA A 369 -5.93 15.84 4.81
C ALA A 369 -5.44 15.73 3.36
N LEU A 370 -4.71 14.65 3.04
CA LEU A 370 -4.41 14.23 1.68
C LEU A 370 -4.84 12.77 1.51
N ILE A 371 -5.82 12.56 0.63
CA ILE A 371 -6.46 11.28 0.39
C ILE A 371 -6.19 10.85 -1.05
N ALA A 372 -5.83 9.58 -1.24
CA ALA A 372 -5.56 9.04 -2.56
C ALA A 372 -6.22 7.67 -2.76
N SER A 373 -6.26 7.19 -4.00
CA SER A 373 -6.65 5.80 -4.26
C SER A 373 -5.57 4.84 -3.78
N ALA A 374 -5.94 3.65 -3.33
CA ALA A 374 -5.00 2.63 -2.88
C ALA A 374 -4.41 1.86 -4.07
N VAL A 375 -3.91 2.60 -5.05
CA VAL A 375 -3.22 2.14 -6.26
C VAL A 375 -1.70 2.22 -6.08
N PRO A 376 -0.89 1.51 -6.89
CA PRO A 376 0.55 1.38 -6.67
C PRO A 376 1.28 2.71 -6.46
N ASP A 377 1.11 3.68 -7.36
CA ASP A 377 1.86 4.94 -7.33
C ASP A 377 1.44 5.85 -6.18
N ALA A 378 0.14 5.96 -5.94
CA ALA A 378 -0.38 6.71 -4.81
C ALA A 378 0.08 6.12 -3.47
N ARG A 379 0.03 4.78 -3.31
CA ARG A 379 0.51 4.11 -2.10
C ARG A 379 1.98 4.39 -1.85
N ASP A 380 2.81 4.25 -2.88
CA ASP A 380 4.25 4.46 -2.82
C ASP A 380 4.57 5.92 -2.48
N LEU A 381 4.06 6.87 -3.27
CA LEU A 381 4.33 8.30 -3.11
C LEU A 381 3.88 8.84 -1.75
N LEU A 382 2.68 8.49 -1.28
CA LEU A 382 2.20 8.94 0.03
C LEU A 382 2.99 8.30 1.17
N ALA A 383 3.34 7.01 1.08
CA ALA A 383 4.13 6.34 2.11
C ALA A 383 5.54 6.97 2.24
N ARG A 384 6.19 7.27 1.11
CA ARG A 384 7.48 7.98 1.11
C ARG A 384 7.34 9.39 1.67
N SER A 385 6.31 10.13 1.27
CA SER A 385 6.06 11.49 1.79
C SER A 385 5.76 11.46 3.29
N ALA A 386 5.01 10.46 3.77
CA ALA A 386 4.72 10.25 5.18
C ALA A 386 6.00 9.98 5.98
N ALA A 387 6.88 9.10 5.48
CA ALA A 387 8.17 8.84 6.12
C ALA A 387 9.05 10.09 6.20
N ARG A 388 9.12 10.85 5.09
CA ARG A 388 9.90 12.09 5.01
C ARG A 388 9.43 13.15 6.00
N LEU A 389 8.12 13.29 6.16
CA LEU A 389 7.50 14.30 7.01
C LEU A 389 7.26 13.83 8.45
N GLY A 390 7.45 12.55 8.74
CA GLY A 390 7.12 11.96 10.04
C GLY A 390 5.61 11.88 10.31
N LEU A 391 4.79 11.76 9.25
CA LEU A 391 3.33 11.75 9.35
C LEU A 391 2.78 10.33 9.43
N GLY A 392 1.63 10.19 10.10
CA GLY A 392 0.82 8.99 10.11
C GLY A 392 0.03 8.83 8.82
N MET A 393 0.08 7.62 8.27
CA MET A 393 -0.67 7.25 7.07
C MET A 393 -1.42 5.95 7.31
N THR A 394 -2.69 5.89 6.89
CA THR A 394 -3.44 4.63 6.89
C THR A 394 -3.65 4.13 5.48
N GLY A 395 -3.13 2.94 5.19
CA GLY A 395 -3.23 2.34 3.86
C GLY A 395 -4.49 1.49 3.72
N ASP A 396 -5.09 1.51 2.53
CA ASP A 396 -6.17 0.60 2.12
C ASP A 396 -7.39 0.67 3.05
N CYS A 397 -7.90 1.89 3.25
CA CYS A 397 -9.07 2.17 4.05
C CYS A 397 -10.35 1.85 3.27
N ILE A 398 -11.38 1.41 3.99
CA ILE A 398 -12.71 1.09 3.46
C ILE A 398 -13.75 2.17 3.77
N GLY A 399 -13.36 3.23 4.50
CA GLY A 399 -14.26 4.25 5.00
C GLY A 399 -13.48 5.40 5.64
N LEU A 400 -14.13 6.56 5.72
CA LEU A 400 -13.64 7.75 6.38
C LEU A 400 -14.78 8.36 7.20
N GLU A 401 -14.47 8.89 8.38
CA GLU A 401 -15.44 9.57 9.25
C GLU A 401 -14.80 10.82 9.86
N ILE A 402 -15.60 11.83 10.17
CA ILE A 402 -15.20 12.95 11.03
C ILE A 402 -15.77 12.68 12.42
N ASP A 403 -14.93 12.67 13.44
CA ASP A 403 -15.39 12.53 14.82
C ASP A 403 -15.96 13.83 15.40
N GLU A 404 -16.50 13.77 16.62
CA GLU A 404 -17.08 14.93 17.30
C GLU A 404 -16.09 16.08 17.55
N GLN A 405 -14.78 15.80 17.51
CA GLN A 405 -13.72 16.80 17.65
C GLN A 405 -13.26 17.36 16.31
N GLY A 406 -13.89 16.93 15.20
CA GLY A 406 -13.51 17.36 13.86
C GLY A 406 -12.24 16.70 13.34
N ARG A 407 -11.85 15.53 13.88
CA ARG A 407 -10.67 14.77 13.42
C ARG A 407 -11.09 13.71 12.41
N LEU A 408 -10.22 13.45 11.44
CA LEU A 408 -10.44 12.39 10.45
C LEU A 408 -10.10 11.02 11.05
N VAL A 409 -11.08 10.13 11.03
CA VAL A 409 -10.96 8.73 11.44
C VAL A 409 -10.95 7.87 10.19
N HIS A 410 -9.91 7.02 10.06
CA HIS A 410 -9.78 6.12 8.93
C HIS A 410 -10.35 4.75 9.30
N LEU A 411 -11.28 4.21 8.51
CA LEU A 411 -11.84 2.88 8.77
C LEU A 411 -11.08 1.85 7.94
N LYS A 412 -10.48 0.87 8.61
CA LYS A 412 -9.80 -0.24 7.95
C LYS A 412 -10.52 -1.55 8.21
N ALA A 413 -10.64 -2.39 7.19
CA ALA A 413 -11.10 -3.76 7.39
C ALA A 413 -10.10 -4.49 8.30
N GLY A 414 -10.61 -5.02 9.39
CA GLY A 414 -9.90 -5.96 10.26
C GLY A 414 -10.08 -7.40 9.79
N PHE A 415 -9.72 -8.34 10.66
CA PHE A 415 -9.70 -9.75 10.34
C PHE A 415 -11.08 -10.30 9.95
N GLY A 416 -11.13 -11.07 8.86
CA GLY A 416 -12.33 -11.79 8.41
C GLY A 416 -13.40 -10.92 7.75
N GLY A 417 -13.13 -9.64 7.47
CA GLY A 417 -14.04 -8.72 6.75
C GLY A 417 -15.23 -8.21 7.56
N ASN A 418 -15.52 -8.82 8.71
CA ASN A 418 -16.66 -8.47 9.59
C ASN A 418 -16.23 -7.58 10.76
N VAL A 419 -14.95 -7.27 10.82
CA VAL A 419 -14.33 -6.45 11.85
C VAL A 419 -13.86 -5.18 11.16
N VAL A 420 -14.17 -4.03 11.72
CA VAL A 420 -13.69 -2.73 11.24
C VAL A 420 -12.91 -2.08 12.36
N CYS A 421 -11.69 -1.67 12.04
CA CYS A 421 -10.76 -1.02 12.95
C CYS A 421 -10.69 0.46 12.59
N PRO A 422 -11.23 1.36 13.42
CA PRO A 422 -10.93 2.78 13.32
C PRO A 422 -9.44 2.99 13.58
N ILE A 423 -8.78 3.76 12.72
CA ILE A 423 -7.38 4.14 12.85
C ILE A 423 -7.34 5.65 13.09
N LEU A 424 -6.64 6.03 14.15
CA LEU A 424 -6.49 7.41 14.59
C LEU A 424 -5.06 7.88 14.31
N SER A 425 -4.91 9.06 13.72
CA SER A 425 -3.62 9.71 13.52
C SER A 425 -3.37 10.78 14.60
N ARG A 426 -2.13 10.85 15.07
CA ARG A 426 -1.61 11.89 15.99
C ARG A 426 -1.01 13.08 15.24
N THR A 427 -0.86 12.98 13.92
CA THR A 427 -0.24 14.00 13.08
C THR A 427 -1.20 14.52 12.03
N THR A 428 -1.00 15.77 11.62
CA THR A 428 -1.71 16.42 10.50
C THR A 428 -0.71 16.93 9.44
N PRO A 429 -1.05 16.92 8.14
CA PRO A 429 -2.30 16.43 7.55
C PRO A 429 -2.57 14.95 7.81
N TYR A 430 -3.85 14.58 7.79
CA TYR A 430 -4.26 13.18 7.78
C TYR A 430 -3.97 12.56 6.40
N LEU A 431 -3.17 11.48 6.37
CA LEU A 431 -2.87 10.77 5.12
C LEU A 431 -3.59 9.43 5.08
N ALA A 432 -4.30 9.15 3.97
CA ALA A 432 -4.92 7.86 3.76
C ALA A 432 -4.97 7.47 2.28
N THR A 433 -4.93 6.17 2.03
CA THR A 433 -5.35 5.61 0.74
C THR A 433 -6.66 4.85 0.89
N LEU A 434 -7.59 5.04 -0.05
CA LEU A 434 -8.90 4.37 -0.06
C LEU A 434 -8.94 3.22 -1.06
N ARG A 435 -9.50 2.10 -0.65
CA ARG A 435 -9.69 0.94 -1.51
C ARG A 435 -10.67 1.29 -2.65
N PRO A 436 -10.31 1.07 -3.92
CA PRO A 436 -11.22 1.27 -5.06
C PRO A 436 -12.54 0.51 -4.90
N GLY A 437 -13.65 1.12 -5.37
CA GLY A 437 -14.97 0.48 -5.39
C GLY A 437 -15.70 0.47 -4.05
N MET A 438 -15.16 1.17 -3.04
CA MET A 438 -15.81 1.30 -1.73
C MET A 438 -16.86 2.42 -1.67
N PHE A 439 -16.81 3.36 -2.61
CA PHE A 439 -17.70 4.51 -2.65
C PHE A 439 -18.31 4.66 -4.04
N SER A 440 -19.18 5.66 -4.19
CA SER A 440 -19.74 6.04 -5.49
C SER A 440 -19.38 7.49 -5.79
N PRO A 441 -19.12 7.85 -7.06
CA PRO A 441 -19.00 9.25 -7.45
C PRO A 441 -20.24 10.04 -7.04
N ILE A 442 -20.07 11.31 -6.71
CA ILE A 442 -21.19 12.23 -6.50
C ILE A 442 -21.81 12.65 -7.82
N ASN A 443 -23.02 13.21 -7.78
CA ASN A 443 -23.61 13.79 -8.98
C ASN A 443 -22.83 15.04 -9.41
N PRO A 444 -22.39 15.12 -10.68
CA PRO A 444 -21.62 16.26 -11.15
C PRO A 444 -22.48 17.52 -11.18
N LYS A 445 -21.90 18.65 -10.78
CA LYS A 445 -22.52 19.98 -10.95
C LYS A 445 -21.95 20.68 -12.20
N PRO A 446 -22.72 21.60 -12.82
CA PRO A 446 -22.20 22.46 -13.88
C PRO A 446 -20.92 23.19 -13.46
N VAL A 447 -20.02 23.39 -14.42
CA VAL A 447 -18.72 24.02 -14.20
C VAL A 447 -18.73 25.39 -14.86
N ASP A 448 -18.80 26.44 -14.03
CA ASP A 448 -18.78 27.83 -14.51
C ASP A 448 -17.37 28.43 -14.50
N ILE A 449 -16.52 28.00 -13.55
CA ILE A 449 -15.17 28.52 -13.34
C ILE A 449 -14.23 27.35 -13.14
N ILE A 450 -13.13 27.37 -13.90
CA ILE A 450 -12.00 26.44 -13.72
C ILE A 450 -10.88 27.20 -13.03
N LYS A 451 -10.49 26.75 -11.83
CA LYS A 451 -9.37 27.29 -11.07
C LYS A 451 -8.25 26.26 -11.04
N GLU A 452 -7.13 26.60 -11.66
CA GLU A 452 -5.94 25.76 -11.71
C GLU A 452 -4.75 26.50 -11.10
N GLU A 453 -3.91 25.78 -10.37
CA GLU A 453 -2.69 26.31 -9.80
C GLU A 453 -1.54 25.31 -9.95
N GLN A 454 -0.47 25.78 -10.60
CA GLN A 454 0.77 25.04 -10.68
C GLN A 454 1.55 25.18 -9.37
N LEU A 455 1.83 24.08 -8.69
CA LEU A 455 2.60 24.06 -7.44
C LEU A 455 4.08 24.34 -7.71
N CYS A 456 4.70 23.54 -8.58
CA CYS A 456 6.07 23.77 -9.04
C CYS A 456 6.36 23.00 -10.34
N HIS A 457 7.46 23.39 -11.00
CA HIS A 457 8.07 22.62 -12.08
C HIS A 457 9.02 21.56 -11.50
N LEU A 458 8.98 20.35 -12.04
CA LEU A 458 9.83 19.25 -11.61
C LEU A 458 10.93 18.95 -12.64
N GLU A 459 12.15 18.85 -12.15
CA GLU A 459 13.27 18.31 -12.92
C GLU A 459 13.17 16.78 -13.04
N ASN A 460 13.89 16.20 -13.99
CA ASN A 460 13.97 14.75 -14.13
C ASN A 460 14.65 14.11 -12.91
N ASP A 461 14.15 12.95 -12.50
CA ASP A 461 14.78 12.18 -11.44
C ASP A 461 16.08 11.53 -11.94
N SER A 462 17.18 11.79 -11.24
CA SER A 462 18.50 11.26 -11.60
C SER A 462 18.74 9.84 -11.11
N LYS A 463 17.94 9.35 -10.15
CA LYS A 463 18.12 8.02 -9.55
C LYS A 463 17.17 6.98 -10.14
N ILE A 464 16.05 7.39 -10.73
CA ILE A 464 15.08 6.49 -11.38
C ILE A 464 14.53 7.11 -12.66
N LYS A 465 14.48 6.32 -13.72
CA LYS A 465 14.03 6.75 -15.04
C LYS A 465 12.98 5.80 -15.57
N LEU A 466 11.84 6.36 -15.97
CA LEU A 466 10.87 5.65 -16.79
C LEU A 466 11.45 5.47 -18.20
N ILE A 467 11.58 4.22 -18.66
CA ILE A 467 12.07 3.89 -20.00
C ILE A 467 10.89 3.77 -20.95
N GLU A 468 9.89 2.99 -20.57
CA GLU A 468 8.77 2.63 -21.45
C GLU A 468 7.51 2.34 -20.64
N LYS A 469 6.35 2.66 -21.23
CA LYS A 469 5.03 2.38 -20.66
C LYS A 469 4.29 1.45 -21.61
N PHE A 470 3.82 0.33 -21.08
CA PHE A 470 2.98 -0.60 -21.79
C PHE A 470 1.60 -0.59 -21.16
N GLN A 471 0.67 0.06 -21.86
CA GLN A 471 -0.74 -0.05 -21.52
C GLN A 471 -1.28 -1.34 -22.12
N GLN A 472 -1.90 -2.17 -21.29
CA GLN A 472 -2.61 -3.33 -21.77
C GLN A 472 -3.93 -2.86 -22.39
N GLU A 473 -4.03 -2.94 -23.72
CA GLU A 473 -5.25 -2.57 -24.46
C GLU A 473 -6.47 -3.45 -24.08
N ASP A 474 -6.20 -4.62 -23.48
CA ASP A 474 -7.24 -5.59 -23.14
C ASP A 474 -7.96 -5.26 -21.82
N VAL A 475 -9.27 -5.06 -21.95
CA VAL A 475 -10.22 -4.45 -21.02
C VAL A 475 -10.45 -5.27 -19.74
N HIS A 476 -9.87 -6.46 -19.61
CA HIS A 476 -10.19 -7.41 -18.55
C HIS A 476 -9.78 -6.96 -17.13
N GLY A 477 -8.65 -6.28 -16.97
CA GLY A 477 -8.20 -5.75 -15.67
C GLY A 477 -9.03 -4.55 -15.20
N ARG A 478 -9.25 -3.57 -16.09
CA ARG A 478 -10.17 -2.43 -15.85
C ARG A 478 -11.58 -2.93 -15.52
N LYS A 479 -12.09 -3.90 -16.27
CA LYS A 479 -13.39 -4.53 -16.02
C LYS A 479 -13.52 -5.10 -14.62
N LEU A 480 -12.45 -5.57 -13.98
CA LEU A 480 -12.54 -6.14 -12.63
C LEU A 480 -12.72 -5.08 -11.55
N LEU A 481 -11.99 -3.97 -11.64
CA LEU A 481 -12.14 -2.84 -10.71
C LEU A 481 -13.49 -2.13 -10.87
N GLU A 482 -13.99 -2.09 -12.10
CA GLU A 482 -15.31 -1.55 -12.46
C GLU A 482 -16.41 -2.62 -12.45
N ALA A 483 -16.09 -3.87 -12.05
CA ALA A 483 -17.05 -4.97 -12.12
C ALA A 483 -18.16 -4.78 -11.08
N ASP A 484 -19.41 -4.87 -11.53
CA ASP A 484 -20.53 -4.99 -10.62
C ASP A 484 -20.48 -6.28 -9.81
N ILE A 485 -20.04 -7.36 -10.46
CA ILE A 485 -19.97 -8.70 -9.90
C ILE A 485 -18.59 -9.31 -10.19
N VAL A 486 -17.93 -9.74 -9.13
CA VAL A 486 -16.70 -10.53 -9.19
C VAL A 486 -16.97 -11.95 -8.74
N ILE A 487 -16.72 -12.92 -9.61
CA ILE A 487 -16.84 -14.35 -9.30
C ILE A 487 -15.42 -14.91 -9.07
N GLY A 488 -15.09 -15.19 -7.80
CA GLY A 488 -13.84 -15.82 -7.42
C GLY A 488 -13.94 -17.34 -7.48
N VAL A 489 -13.03 -17.99 -8.21
CA VAL A 489 -12.97 -19.45 -8.38
C VAL A 489 -11.71 -19.97 -7.68
N GLY A 490 -11.85 -20.89 -6.72
CA GLY A 490 -10.73 -21.48 -5.99
C GLY A 490 -9.99 -22.57 -6.78
N LYS A 491 -8.74 -22.86 -6.39
CA LYS A 491 -7.85 -23.86 -7.04
C LYS A 491 -8.41 -25.31 -7.09
N GLY A 492 -9.51 -25.61 -6.41
CA GLY A 492 -10.15 -26.94 -6.39
C GLY A 492 -11.18 -27.19 -7.49
N LEU A 493 -11.43 -26.22 -8.37
CA LEU A 493 -12.25 -26.37 -9.56
C LEU A 493 -11.32 -26.64 -10.75
N GLY A 494 -11.05 -27.91 -11.03
CA GLY A 494 -10.16 -28.39 -12.09
C GLY A 494 -10.35 -29.86 -12.36
#